data_AF-A0A6A3GMD7-F1
#
_entry.id   AF-A0A6A3GMD7-F1
#
_cell.length_a   1.000
_cell.length_b   1.000
_cell.length_c   1.000
_cell.angle_alpha   90.00
_cell.angle_beta   90.00
_cell.angle_gamma   90.00
#
_symmetry.space_group_name_H-M   'P 1'
#
loop_
_entity.id
_entity.type
_entity.pdbx_description
1 polymer ?
#
loop_
_entity_poly.entity_id
_entity_poly.type
_entity_poly.pdbx_seq_one_letter_code
_entity_poly.pdbx_strand_id
1 'polypeptide(L)'
;MDFIFGLPRDTEGRTGVHVFVDRFSKMVHLAPVAVEVTADESAELFLDLVFRHHGLPESIVSDRDPRFTSAFWTRLFALLGTRLFMSTAAHPETDGQPERVDRVLEDVLRSYATSFASWSSFLPMAEFALNNSTHASTGLTPFFVNNARHPRVSALLAVRSSNSAAVSTLGGGGVAPTSKSVQESSEPPLFQSAKS
;
A
#
# COMPACT_ATOMS: atom_id res chain seq x y z
N MET A 1 7.61 3.28 -11.60
CA MET A 1 7.81 1.86 -11.94
C MET A 1 9.26 1.61 -11.71
N ASP A 2 9.58 0.49 -11.07
CA ASP A 2 10.96 0.16 -10.76
C ASP A 2 11.12 -1.36 -10.68
N PHE A 3 12.34 -1.84 -10.86
CA PHE A 3 12.68 -3.23 -10.67
C PHE A 3 13.64 -3.43 -9.50
N ILE A 4 13.32 -4.40 -8.67
CA ILE A 4 14.22 -4.89 -7.64
C ILE A 4 14.73 -6.25 -8.08
N PHE A 5 16.04 -6.37 -8.36
CA PHE A 5 16.70 -7.65 -8.68
C PHE A 5 17.67 -8.08 -7.58
N GLY A 6 18.21 -9.29 -7.73
CA GLY A 6 19.18 -9.86 -6.79
C GLY A 6 18.53 -10.45 -5.54
N LEU A 7 17.23 -10.75 -5.59
CA LEU A 7 16.52 -11.46 -4.54
C LEU A 7 16.85 -12.97 -4.61
N PRO A 8 16.73 -13.70 -3.49
CA PRO A 8 16.84 -15.15 -3.50
C PRO A 8 15.91 -15.78 -4.53
N ARG A 9 16.41 -16.77 -5.27
CA ARG A 9 15.64 -17.47 -6.28
C ARG A 9 14.45 -18.19 -5.63
N ASP A 10 13.26 -17.95 -6.15
CA ASP A 10 12.05 -18.66 -5.72
C ASP A 10 11.89 -20.04 -6.40
N THR A 11 10.79 -20.73 -6.12
CA THR A 11 10.48 -22.05 -6.70
C THR A 11 10.23 -22.04 -8.20
N GLU A 12 9.91 -20.88 -8.79
CA GLU A 12 9.66 -20.69 -10.22
C GLU A 12 10.89 -20.10 -10.95
N GLY A 13 12.01 -19.91 -10.24
CA GLY A 13 13.24 -19.36 -10.80
C GLY A 13 13.32 -17.83 -10.83
N ARG A 14 12.31 -17.13 -10.31
CA ARG A 14 12.22 -15.67 -10.26
C ARG A 14 13.16 -15.10 -9.19
N THR A 15 13.80 -13.98 -9.51
CA THR A 15 14.86 -13.36 -8.69
C THR A 15 14.67 -11.85 -8.54
N GLY A 16 13.51 -11.33 -8.96
CA GLY A 16 13.18 -9.93 -8.82
C GLY A 16 11.71 -9.64 -8.63
N VAL A 17 11.40 -8.37 -8.39
CA VAL A 17 10.06 -7.83 -8.27
C VAL A 17 9.93 -6.60 -9.16
N HIS A 18 8.90 -6.56 -9.98
CA HIS A 18 8.46 -5.35 -10.67
C HIS A 18 7.49 -4.60 -9.75
N VAL A 19 7.85 -3.36 -9.41
CA VAL A 19 7.16 -2.52 -8.44
C VAL A 19 6.45 -1.38 -9.15
N PHE A 20 5.16 -1.26 -8.90
CA PHE A 20 4.35 -0.12 -9.32
C PHE A 20 3.88 0.64 -8.09
N VAL A 21 4.09 1.95 -8.06
CA VAL A 21 3.62 2.82 -6.98
C VAL A 21 2.84 3.97 -7.58
N ASP A 22 1.58 4.13 -7.16
CA ASP A 22 0.82 5.34 -7.46
C ASP A 22 1.33 6.50 -6.61
N ARG A 23 1.73 7.60 -7.25
CA ARG A 23 2.34 8.73 -6.55
C ARG A 23 1.35 9.49 -5.68
N PHE A 24 0.05 9.44 -5.97
CA PHE A 24 -0.97 10.13 -5.20
C PHE A 24 -1.38 9.33 -3.95
N SER A 25 -1.97 8.15 -4.15
CA SER A 25 -2.48 7.29 -3.08
C SER A 25 -1.39 6.54 -2.33
N LYS A 26 -0.20 6.39 -2.93
CA LYS A 26 0.88 5.51 -2.47
C LYS A 26 0.52 4.03 -2.53
N MET A 27 -0.49 3.68 -3.34
CA MET A 27 -0.85 2.28 -3.58
C MET A 27 0.26 1.59 -4.34
N VAL A 28 0.66 0.43 -3.82
CA VAL A 28 1.72 -0.42 -4.35
C VAL A 28 1.10 -1.62 -5.05
N HIS A 29 1.64 -2.00 -6.20
CA HIS A 29 1.42 -3.30 -6.83
C HIS A 29 2.74 -4.00 -7.09
N LEU A 30 2.80 -5.29 -6.78
CA LEU A 30 4.03 -6.10 -6.82
C LEU A 30 3.86 -7.31 -7.72
N ALA A 31 4.76 -7.49 -8.67
CA ALA A 31 4.83 -8.70 -9.49
C ALA A 31 6.18 -9.40 -9.31
N PRO A 32 6.22 -10.70 -8.96
CA PRO A 32 7.47 -11.43 -9.01
C PRO A 32 7.88 -11.64 -10.47
N VAL A 33 9.15 -11.42 -10.78
CA VAL A 33 9.69 -11.50 -12.14
C VAL A 33 11.03 -12.23 -12.21
N ALA A 34 11.31 -12.86 -13.34
CA ALA A 34 12.65 -13.34 -13.66
C ALA A 34 13.58 -12.15 -13.94
N VAL A 35 14.90 -12.33 -13.81
CA VAL A 35 15.86 -11.26 -14.13
C VAL A 35 15.83 -10.91 -15.63
N GLU A 36 15.45 -11.88 -16.46
CA GLU A 36 15.31 -11.76 -17.91
C GLU A 36 13.95 -11.19 -18.36
N VAL A 37 13.08 -10.76 -17.43
CA VAL A 37 11.74 -10.25 -17.78
C VAL A 37 11.83 -9.18 -18.86
N THR A 38 11.02 -9.34 -19.89
CA THR A 38 11.01 -8.51 -21.10
C THR A 38 10.15 -7.27 -20.93
N ALA A 39 10.27 -6.32 -21.87
CA ALA A 39 9.40 -5.15 -21.91
C ALA A 39 7.92 -5.53 -22.14
N ASP A 40 7.66 -6.55 -22.96
CA ASP A 40 6.31 -7.01 -23.30
C ASP A 40 5.65 -7.65 -22.07
N GLU A 41 6.34 -8.55 -21.38
CA GLU A 41 5.87 -9.14 -20.11
C GLU A 41 5.65 -8.05 -19.04
N SER A 42 6.52 -7.04 -19.00
CA SER A 42 6.37 -5.91 -18.06
C SER A 42 5.13 -5.07 -18.35
N ALA A 43 4.76 -4.93 -19.61
CA ALA A 43 3.54 -4.24 -20.02
C ALA A 43 2.28 -5.03 -19.71
N GLU A 44 2.31 -6.35 -19.92
CA GLU A 44 1.22 -7.24 -19.50
C GLU A 44 0.98 -7.12 -18.00
N LEU A 45 2.04 -7.14 -17.19
CA LEU A 45 1.95 -6.91 -15.74
C LEU A 45 1.37 -5.54 -15.40
N PHE A 46 1.75 -4.47 -16.11
CA PHE A 46 1.16 -3.15 -15.91
C PHE A 46 -0.35 -3.16 -16.19
N LEU A 47 -0.78 -3.83 -17.26
CA LEU A 47 -2.20 -3.94 -17.59
C LEU A 47 -2.97 -4.72 -16.51
N ASP A 48 -2.41 -5.85 -16.10
CA ASP A 48 -3.02 -6.81 -15.18
C ASP A 48 -3.00 -6.38 -13.72
N LEU A 49 -2.11 -5.47 -13.33
CA LEU A 49 -1.96 -5.06 -11.93
C LEU A 49 -2.27 -3.59 -11.69
N VAL A 50 -2.12 -2.72 -12.70
CA VAL A 50 -2.31 -1.27 -12.53
C VAL A 50 -3.50 -0.77 -13.34
N PHE A 51 -3.46 -0.93 -14.66
CA PHE A 51 -4.48 -0.36 -15.54
C PHE A 51 -5.88 -0.84 -15.20
N ARG A 52 -6.05 -2.13 -14.89
CA ARG A 52 -7.37 -2.69 -14.53
C ARG A 52 -8.03 -2.04 -13.31
N HIS A 53 -7.23 -1.44 -12.43
CA HIS A 53 -7.70 -0.84 -11.17
C HIS A 53 -7.79 0.68 -11.27
N HIS A 54 -6.86 1.31 -12.01
CA HIS A 54 -6.65 2.76 -11.99
C HIS A 54 -6.81 3.44 -13.34
N GLY A 55 -6.84 2.68 -14.44
CA GLY A 55 -6.76 3.20 -15.80
C GLY A 55 -5.36 3.70 -16.17
N LEU A 56 -5.29 4.56 -17.19
CA LEU A 56 -4.02 5.16 -17.62
C LEU A 56 -3.67 6.36 -16.71
N PRO A 57 -2.43 6.44 -16.20
CA PRO A 57 -1.98 7.60 -15.45
C PRO A 57 -1.71 8.78 -16.38
N GLU A 58 -1.75 10.00 -15.83
CA GLU A 58 -1.30 11.20 -16.54
C GLU A 58 0.21 11.13 -16.83
N SER A 59 0.99 10.55 -15.90
CA SER A 59 2.41 10.35 -16.12
C SER A 59 3.01 9.20 -15.34
N ILE A 60 4.01 8.57 -15.95
CA ILE A 60 4.79 7.46 -15.41
C ILE A 60 6.20 7.95 -15.18
N VAL A 61 6.75 7.66 -14.00
CA VAL A 61 8.18 7.81 -13.71
C VAL A 61 8.76 6.41 -13.66
N SER A 62 9.81 6.16 -14.45
CA SER A 62 10.60 4.94 -14.38
C SER A 62 12.09 5.27 -14.27
N ASP A 63 12.85 4.31 -13.78
CA ASP A 63 14.29 4.27 -14.02
C ASP A 63 14.61 4.18 -15.54
N ARG A 64 15.89 4.37 -15.88
CA ARG A 64 16.35 4.28 -17.28
C ARG A 64 16.49 2.85 -17.78
N ASP A 65 15.64 1.95 -17.32
CA ASP A 65 15.69 0.58 -17.78
C ASP A 65 15.44 0.53 -19.30
N PRO A 66 16.29 -0.16 -20.08
CA PRO A 66 16.09 -0.36 -21.52
C PRO A 66 14.69 -0.85 -21.89
N ARG A 67 14.02 -1.58 -20.99
CA ARG A 67 12.66 -2.09 -21.17
C ARG A 67 11.60 -0.99 -21.24
N PHE A 68 11.84 0.16 -20.61
CA PHE A 68 10.91 1.29 -20.61
C PHE A 68 11.36 2.46 -21.50
N THR A 69 12.58 2.43 -22.04
CA THR A 69 13.18 3.56 -22.77
C THR A 69 13.07 3.44 -24.30
N SER A 70 12.32 2.47 -24.83
CA SER A 70 12.17 2.33 -26.28
C SER A 70 11.40 3.53 -26.89
N ALA A 71 11.81 3.93 -28.10
CA ALA A 71 11.13 5.00 -28.84
C ALA A 71 9.64 4.67 -29.11
N PHE A 72 9.32 3.39 -29.24
CA PHE A 72 7.96 2.89 -29.37
C PHE A 72 7.13 3.20 -28.11
N TRP A 73 7.63 2.84 -26.93
CA TRP A 73 6.95 3.10 -25.65
C TRP A 73 6.71 4.58 -25.40
N THR A 74 7.74 5.38 -25.68
CA THR A 74 7.66 6.83 -25.54
C THR A 74 6.59 7.42 -26.45
N ARG A 75 6.53 6.97 -27.71
CA ARG A 75 5.53 7.44 -28.69
C ARG A 75 4.12 6.93 -28.37
N LEU A 76 3.98 5.69 -27.94
CA LEU A 76 2.69 5.08 -27.58
C LEU A 76 2.04 5.82 -26.41
N PHE A 77 2.77 6.01 -25.31
CA PHE A 77 2.23 6.73 -24.16
C PHE A 77 1.90 8.19 -24.50
N ALA A 78 2.71 8.85 -25.33
CA ALA A 78 2.40 10.21 -25.81
C ALA A 78 1.07 10.27 -26.59
N LEU A 79 0.77 9.26 -27.42
CA LEU A 79 -0.51 9.18 -28.14
C LEU A 79 -1.68 8.87 -27.20
N LEU A 80 -1.44 8.10 -26.14
CA LEU A 80 -2.41 7.78 -25.10
C LEU A 80 -2.61 8.91 -24.08
N GLY A 81 -1.89 10.04 -24.23
CA GLY A 81 -1.98 11.19 -23.34
C GLY A 81 -1.19 11.04 -22.03
N THR A 82 -0.38 9.99 -21.90
CA THR A 82 0.49 9.74 -20.73
C THR A 82 1.90 10.26 -20.99
N ARG A 83 2.45 11.03 -20.06
CA ARG A 83 3.84 11.51 -20.13
C ARG A 83 4.78 10.50 -19.46
N LEU A 84 5.85 10.13 -20.14
CA LEU A 84 6.88 9.25 -19.58
C LEU A 84 8.08 10.08 -19.13
N PHE A 85 8.39 10.02 -17.84
CA PHE A 85 9.54 10.66 -17.23
C PHE A 85 10.57 9.61 -16.83
N MET A 86 11.83 9.87 -17.16
CA MET A 86 12.95 9.00 -16.80
C MET A 86 13.72 9.64 -15.65
N SER A 87 13.94 8.89 -14.57
CA SER A 87 14.82 9.35 -13.50
C SER A 87 16.26 9.49 -14.01
N THR A 88 17.01 10.44 -13.45
CA THR A 88 18.44 10.58 -13.72
C THR A 88 19.23 9.89 -12.61
N ALA A 89 20.17 9.02 -12.96
CA ALA A 89 21.02 8.28 -12.00
C ALA A 89 21.92 9.16 -11.10
N ALA A 90 21.82 10.49 -11.16
CA ALA A 90 22.78 11.40 -10.55
C ALA A 90 22.23 12.73 -9.98
N HIS A 91 20.91 12.96 -9.85
CA HIS A 91 20.38 14.22 -9.29
C HIS A 91 19.28 13.98 -8.23
N PRO A 92 19.67 13.86 -6.94
CA PRO A 92 18.72 13.73 -5.82
C PRO A 92 17.97 15.03 -5.47
N GLU A 93 18.29 16.15 -6.14
CA GLU A 93 17.89 17.50 -5.71
C GLU A 93 16.58 18.01 -6.33
N THR A 94 15.98 17.30 -7.29
CA THR A 94 14.70 17.74 -7.88
C THR A 94 13.51 16.88 -7.46
N ASP A 95 13.73 15.71 -6.85
CA ASP A 95 12.68 14.76 -6.43
C ASP A 95 13.05 14.00 -5.13
N GLY A 96 13.61 14.68 -4.12
CA GLY A 96 14.16 14.05 -2.90
C GLY A 96 13.17 13.31 -1.96
N GLN A 97 11.88 13.18 -2.34
CA GLN A 97 10.84 12.46 -1.59
C GLN A 97 10.51 11.07 -2.17
N PRO A 98 10.24 10.89 -3.48
CA PRO A 98 10.04 9.56 -4.05
C PRO A 98 11.25 8.63 -3.87
N GLU A 99 12.47 9.13 -4.02
CA GLU A 99 13.70 8.31 -3.91
C GLU A 99 13.93 7.69 -2.52
N ARG A 100 13.40 8.29 -1.45
CA ARG A 100 13.49 7.73 -0.09
C ARG A 100 12.42 6.69 0.17
N VAL A 101 11.23 6.87 -0.39
CA VAL A 101 10.11 5.94 -0.20
C VAL A 101 10.36 4.65 -0.99
N ASP A 102 10.85 4.76 -2.23
CA ASP A 102 11.17 3.60 -3.07
C ASP A 102 12.31 2.77 -2.46
N ARG A 103 13.30 3.41 -1.83
CA ARG A 103 14.39 2.71 -1.12
C ARG A 103 13.93 1.96 0.13
N VAL A 104 13.03 2.54 0.92
CA VAL A 104 12.46 1.84 2.09
C VAL A 104 11.66 0.64 1.65
N LEU A 105 10.86 0.77 0.58
CA LEU A 105 10.12 -0.34 0.00
C LEU A 105 11.07 -1.44 -0.51
N GLU A 106 12.15 -1.06 -1.19
CA GLU A 106 13.19 -1.99 -1.65
C GLU A 106 13.81 -2.78 -0.48
N ASP A 107 14.20 -2.09 0.59
CA ASP A 107 14.81 -2.71 1.77
C ASP A 107 13.85 -3.68 2.47
N VAL A 108 12.57 -3.30 2.59
CA VAL A 108 11.53 -4.17 3.14
C VAL A 108 11.35 -5.41 2.29
N LEU A 109 11.26 -5.27 0.96
CA LEU A 109 11.10 -6.39 0.05
C LEU A 109 12.33 -7.31 0.02
N ARG A 110 13.54 -6.76 0.10
CA ARG A 110 14.78 -7.53 0.19
C ARG A 110 14.85 -8.33 1.50
N SER A 111 14.51 -7.70 2.63
CA SER A 111 14.45 -8.37 3.93
C SER A 111 13.40 -9.49 3.93
N TYR A 112 12.22 -9.20 3.36
CA TYR A 112 11.13 -10.16 3.20
C TYR A 112 11.57 -11.37 2.36
N ALA A 113 12.15 -11.13 1.19
CA ALA A 113 12.59 -12.19 0.29
C ALA A 113 13.70 -13.07 0.89
N THR A 114 14.56 -12.49 1.73
CA THR A 114 15.60 -13.23 2.46
C THR A 114 15.05 -14.10 3.59
N SER A 115 13.93 -13.68 4.19
CA SER A 115 13.33 -14.35 5.35
C SER A 115 12.41 -15.52 4.97
N PHE A 116 11.86 -15.52 3.75
CA PHE A 116 10.86 -16.50 3.31
C PHE A 116 11.30 -17.17 2.01
N ALA A 117 11.48 -18.50 2.03
CA ALA A 117 11.88 -19.26 0.84
C ALA A 117 10.85 -19.16 -0.31
N SER A 118 9.56 -19.01 0.01
CA SER A 118 8.45 -18.83 -0.94
C SER A 118 7.94 -17.39 -0.97
N TRP A 119 8.82 -16.41 -0.80
CA TRP A 119 8.47 -14.99 -0.73
C TRP A 119 7.60 -14.52 -1.89
N SER A 120 7.84 -15.01 -3.10
CA SER A 120 7.09 -14.62 -4.30
C SER A 120 5.62 -15.00 -4.23
N SER A 121 5.31 -16.20 -3.71
CA SER A 121 3.94 -16.68 -3.52
C SER A 121 3.15 -15.88 -2.48
N PHE A 122 3.86 -15.19 -1.59
CA PHE A 122 3.26 -14.36 -0.55
C PHE A 122 3.36 -12.86 -0.82
N LEU A 123 3.85 -12.43 -2.00
CA LEU A 123 3.80 -11.03 -2.41
C LEU A 123 2.40 -10.40 -2.32
N PRO A 124 1.29 -11.09 -2.63
CA PRO A 124 -0.04 -10.52 -2.43
C PRO A 124 -0.31 -10.12 -0.97
N MET A 125 0.24 -10.87 0.00
CA MET A 125 0.12 -10.55 1.43
C MET A 125 1.01 -9.36 1.81
N ALA A 126 2.21 -9.27 1.26
CA ALA A 126 3.10 -8.14 1.46
C ALA A 126 2.50 -6.85 0.86
N GLU A 127 1.99 -6.91 -0.38
CA GLU A 127 1.29 -5.82 -1.05
C GLU A 127 0.09 -5.36 -0.23
N PHE A 128 -0.75 -6.30 0.24
CA PHE A 128 -1.89 -5.96 1.09
C PHE A 128 -1.45 -5.25 2.38
N ALA A 129 -0.39 -5.74 3.04
CA ALA A 129 0.12 -5.14 4.26
C ALA A 129 0.64 -3.72 4.03
N LEU A 130 1.38 -3.48 2.94
CA LEU A 130 1.86 -2.17 2.53
C LEU A 130 0.68 -1.21 2.27
N ASN A 131 -0.31 -1.66 1.51
CA ASN A 131 -1.49 -0.85 1.15
C ASN A 131 -2.45 -0.60 2.31
N ASN A 132 -2.37 -1.41 3.37
CA ASN A 132 -3.14 -1.26 4.60
C ASN A 132 -2.36 -0.59 5.74
N SER A 133 -1.11 -0.20 5.51
CA SER A 133 -0.31 0.58 6.46
C SER A 133 -0.46 2.07 6.19
N THR A 134 -0.47 2.89 7.25
CA THR A 134 -0.52 4.34 7.11
C THR A 134 0.75 4.85 6.46
N HIS A 135 0.62 5.58 5.35
CA HIS A 135 1.78 6.18 4.69
C HIS A 135 2.08 7.56 5.26
N ALA A 136 3.35 7.85 5.54
CA ALA A 136 3.76 9.08 6.21
C ALA A 136 3.39 10.36 5.43
N SER A 137 3.40 10.31 4.09
CA SER A 137 3.10 11.47 3.25
C SER A 137 1.60 11.83 3.19
N THR A 138 0.71 10.86 3.34
CA THR A 138 -0.75 11.07 3.23
C THR A 138 -1.44 11.07 4.60
N GLY A 139 -0.79 10.51 5.63
CA GLY A 139 -1.40 10.27 6.94
C GLY A 139 -2.52 9.23 6.91
N LEU A 140 -2.72 8.55 5.77
CA LEU A 140 -3.80 7.60 5.51
C LEU A 140 -3.22 6.33 4.89
N THR A 141 -3.96 5.22 4.97
CA THR A 141 -3.59 4.00 4.26
C THR A 141 -3.87 4.16 2.76
N PRO A 142 -3.03 3.64 1.85
CA PRO A 142 -3.30 3.66 0.42
C PRO A 142 -4.69 3.14 0.02
N PHE A 143 -5.19 2.07 0.65
CA PHE A 143 -6.55 1.58 0.39
C PHE A 143 -7.63 2.63 0.66
N PHE A 144 -7.48 3.40 1.73
CA PHE A 144 -8.43 4.45 2.08
C PHE A 144 -8.34 5.63 1.12
N VAL A 145 -7.15 6.04 0.71
CA VAL A 145 -7.01 7.14 -0.27
C VAL A 145 -7.61 6.73 -1.61
N ASN A 146 -7.41 5.48 -2.05
CA ASN A 146 -7.89 5.01 -3.34
C ASN A 146 -9.40 4.70 -3.37
N ASN A 147 -9.93 4.09 -2.29
CA ASN A 147 -11.29 3.54 -2.28
C ASN A 147 -12.23 4.22 -1.28
N ALA A 148 -11.76 5.25 -0.55
CA ALA A 148 -12.45 5.89 0.57
C ALA A 148 -12.91 4.91 1.68
N ARG A 149 -12.31 3.71 1.74
CA ARG A 149 -12.68 2.62 2.65
C ARG A 149 -11.46 1.76 2.96
N HIS A 150 -11.37 1.26 4.19
CA HIS A 150 -10.40 0.23 4.53
C HIS A 150 -10.90 -1.16 4.12
N PRO A 151 -10.00 -2.06 3.68
CA PRO A 151 -10.35 -3.44 3.41
C PRO A 151 -10.79 -4.13 4.70
N ARG A 152 -11.62 -5.18 4.56
CA ARG A 152 -11.96 -6.03 5.70
C ARG A 152 -10.84 -7.03 5.92
N VAL A 153 -10.22 -6.98 7.09
CA VAL A 153 -9.30 -8.02 7.57
C VAL A 153 -10.03 -8.98 8.51
N SER A 154 -9.64 -10.25 8.54
CA SER A 154 -10.31 -11.30 9.34
C SER A 154 -10.42 -10.92 10.83
N ALA A 155 -9.42 -10.20 11.38
CA ALA A 155 -9.48 -9.68 12.75
C ALA A 155 -10.66 -8.71 13.00
N LEU A 156 -11.06 -7.91 12.01
CA LEU A 156 -12.20 -6.98 12.09
C LEU A 156 -13.57 -7.66 11.92
N LEU A 157 -13.62 -8.86 11.32
CA LEU A 157 -14.84 -9.67 11.19
C LEU A 157 -15.23 -10.32 12.52
N ALA A 158 -14.25 -10.80 13.29
CA ALA A 158 -14.49 -11.37 14.62
C ALA A 158 -15.06 -10.32 15.60
N VAL A 159 -14.55 -9.08 15.56
CA VAL A 159 -15.00 -7.97 16.43
C VAL A 159 -16.43 -7.53 16.11
N ARG A 160 -16.87 -7.61 14.85
CA ARG A 160 -18.25 -7.25 14.45
C ARG A 160 -19.27 -8.33 14.77
N SER A 161 -18.88 -9.61 14.81
CA SER A 161 -19.78 -10.71 15.21
C SER A 161 -20.18 -10.60 16.69
N SER A 162 -19.34 -10.01 17.53
CA SER A 162 -19.62 -9.84 18.97
C SER A 162 -20.63 -8.72 19.25
N ASN A 163 -20.75 -7.72 18.38
CA ASN A 163 -21.64 -6.57 18.59
C ASN A 163 -23.03 -6.72 17.94
N SER A 164 -23.23 -7.73 17.08
CA SER A 164 -24.55 -7.99 16.47
C SER A 164 -25.49 -8.83 17.36
N ALA A 165 -24.98 -9.44 18.44
CA ALA A 165 -25.77 -10.28 19.34
C ALA A 165 -26.53 -9.50 20.44
N ALA A 166 -26.38 -8.18 20.51
CA ALA A 166 -26.96 -7.36 21.59
C ALA A 166 -28.24 -6.58 21.22
N VAL A 167 -28.87 -6.86 20.07
CA VAL A 167 -30.13 -6.21 19.68
C VAL A 167 -31.17 -7.25 19.25
N SER A 168 -31.72 -7.95 20.24
CA SER A 168 -33.02 -8.67 20.27
C SER A 168 -33.00 -9.46 21.58
N THR A 169 -33.69 -9.08 22.65
CA THR A 169 -35.15 -9.15 22.78
C THR A 169 -35.68 -8.17 23.82
N LEU A 170 -36.51 -7.23 23.40
CA LEU A 170 -37.49 -6.55 24.25
C LEU A 170 -38.63 -7.53 24.55
N GLY A 171 -38.83 -7.87 25.83
CA GLY A 171 -39.92 -8.76 26.23
C GLY A 171 -40.05 -8.94 27.74
N GLY A 172 -40.73 -8.01 28.39
CA GLY A 172 -41.66 -8.28 29.50
C GLY A 172 -41.15 -8.67 30.89
N GLY A 173 -41.29 -7.74 31.85
CA GLY A 173 -41.88 -8.05 33.15
C GLY A 173 -40.96 -8.18 34.37
N GLY A 174 -41.08 -7.23 35.30
CA GLY A 174 -41.12 -7.58 36.73
C GLY A 174 -40.02 -7.04 37.65
N VAL A 175 -40.44 -6.05 38.46
CA VAL A 175 -40.10 -5.82 39.88
C VAL A 175 -38.75 -5.17 40.24
N ALA A 176 -38.87 -3.96 40.80
CA ALA A 176 -37.83 -3.22 41.53
C ALA A 176 -37.44 -3.93 42.84
N PRO A 177 -36.24 -3.66 43.38
CA PRO A 177 -36.24 -2.95 44.65
C PRO A 177 -35.16 -1.86 44.80
N THR A 178 -35.41 -1.06 45.82
CA THR A 178 -34.83 0.22 46.24
C THR A 178 -33.47 0.15 46.93
N SER A 179 -32.77 1.29 46.87
CA SER A 179 -31.91 1.92 47.90
C SER A 179 -30.55 1.29 48.26
N LYS A 180 -29.43 1.99 47.97
CA LYS A 180 -28.82 2.97 48.90
C LYS A 180 -27.71 3.79 48.24
N SER A 181 -27.70 5.05 48.65
CA SER A 181 -26.80 6.19 48.41
C SER A 181 -25.34 5.99 48.80
N VAL A 182 -24.41 6.53 48.00
CA VAL A 182 -23.31 7.41 48.45
C VAL A 182 -22.97 8.39 47.31
N GLN A 183 -23.08 9.69 47.61
CA GLN A 183 -22.55 10.82 46.83
C GLN A 183 -21.24 11.29 47.51
N GLU A 184 -20.22 11.60 46.71
CA GLU A 184 -19.27 12.73 46.83
C GLU A 184 -18.22 12.57 45.71
N SER A 185 -18.40 13.19 44.55
CA SER A 185 -17.99 14.54 44.15
C SER A 185 -16.48 14.82 44.23
N SER A 186 -15.79 14.80 43.08
CA SER A 186 -14.84 15.86 42.68
C SER A 186 -14.54 15.75 41.17
N GLU A 187 -14.83 16.82 40.44
CA GLU A 187 -14.59 17.03 39.01
C GLU A 187 -13.11 17.34 38.67
N PRO A 188 -12.71 17.39 37.38
CA PRO A 188 -11.35 17.09 36.90
C PRO A 188 -10.44 18.32 36.77
N PRO A 189 -9.12 18.16 36.59
CA PRO A 189 -8.24 19.30 36.32
C PRO A 189 -8.23 19.69 34.83
N LEU A 190 -8.45 20.99 34.61
CA LEU A 190 -8.30 21.71 33.36
C LEU A 190 -6.83 22.08 33.08
N PHE A 191 -6.49 22.09 31.80
CA PHE A 191 -5.27 22.60 31.18
C PHE A 191 -4.88 24.02 31.63
N GLN A 192 -3.58 24.26 31.86
CA GLN A 192 -2.97 25.58 31.69
C GLN A 192 -1.67 25.49 30.89
N SER A 193 -1.61 26.36 29.88
CA SER A 193 -0.49 26.67 29.01
C SER A 193 0.47 27.63 29.73
N ALA A 194 1.79 27.44 29.58
CA ALA A 194 2.78 28.46 29.88
C ALA A 194 3.85 28.50 28.77
N LYS A 195 3.87 29.62 28.05
CA LYS A 195 5.02 30.10 27.27
C LYS A 195 5.97 30.82 28.23
N SER A 196 7.26 30.56 28.09
CA SER A 196 8.30 31.58 27.94
C SER A 196 9.54 30.95 27.33
#